data_AF-A0AAU8JV10-F1
#
_entry.id   AF-A0AAU8JV10-F1
#
_cell.length_a   1.000
_cell.length_b   1.000
_cell.length_c   1.000
_cell.angle_alpha   90.00
_cell.angle_beta   90.00
_cell.angle_gamma   90.00
#
_symmetry.space_group_name_H-M   'P 1'
#
loop_
_entity.id
_entity.type
_entity.pdbx_description
1 polymer ?
#
loop_
_entity_poly.entity_id
_entity_poly.type
_entity_poly.pdbx_seq_one_letter_code
_entity_poly.pdbx_strand_id
1 'polypeptide(L)'
;MSDPIIHTDPATGLPANTAAVFLTLGAALVALYATGGTTEYGRPTFHWVCLGCGDRSHYPDKRATVRGRANGHAGECRAIPLPTSVYEGVPR
;
A
#
# COMPACT_ATOMS: atom_id res chain seq x y z
N MET A 1 8.40 -32.05 -23.90
CA MET A 1 7.36 -31.95 -22.87
C MET A 1 6.37 -30.93 -23.37
N SER A 2 5.10 -31.30 -23.50
CA SER A 2 4.04 -30.38 -23.95
C SER A 2 3.49 -29.63 -22.73
N ASP A 3 3.29 -28.32 -22.86
CA ASP A 3 2.70 -27.52 -21.79
C ASP A 3 1.25 -27.93 -21.54
N PRO A 4 0.81 -28.02 -20.27
CA PRO A 4 -0.57 -28.31 -19.95
C PRO A 4 -1.47 -27.15 -20.39
N ILE A 5 -2.52 -27.46 -21.16
CA ILE A 5 -3.57 -26.50 -21.49
C ILE A 5 -4.45 -26.31 -20.24
N ILE A 6 -4.41 -25.13 -19.65
CA ILE A 6 -5.23 -24.77 -18.49
C ILE A 6 -6.51 -24.09 -19.00
N HIS A 7 -7.64 -24.74 -18.81
CA HIS A 7 -8.94 -24.13 -19.08
C HIS A 7 -9.23 -23.06 -18.03
N THR A 8 -9.58 -21.85 -18.45
CA THR A 8 -9.94 -20.74 -17.56
C THR A 8 -11.44 -20.52 -17.55
N ASP A 9 -11.99 -20.19 -16.39
CA ASP A 9 -13.36 -19.74 -16.24
C ASP A 9 -13.50 -18.31 -16.83
N PRO A 10 -14.32 -18.10 -17.87
CA PRO A 10 -14.45 -16.80 -18.52
C PRO A 10 -15.07 -15.72 -17.62
N ALA A 11 -15.77 -16.09 -16.54
CA ALA A 11 -16.35 -15.14 -15.60
C ALA A 11 -15.31 -14.57 -14.61
N THR A 12 -14.25 -15.32 -14.29
CA THR A 12 -13.25 -14.92 -13.28
C THR A 12 -11.84 -14.74 -13.83
N GLY A 13 -11.56 -15.28 -15.03
CA GLY A 13 -10.22 -15.31 -15.62
C GLY A 13 -9.25 -16.27 -14.91
N LEU A 14 -9.72 -17.03 -13.91
CA LEU A 14 -8.94 -18.00 -13.16
C LEU A 14 -9.03 -19.40 -13.78
N PRO A 15 -8.11 -20.33 -13.48
CA PRO A 15 -8.26 -21.73 -13.85
C PRO A 15 -9.63 -22.30 -13.42
N ALA A 16 -10.28 -23.05 -14.31
CA ALA A 16 -11.55 -23.69 -14.04
C ALA A 16 -11.43 -24.62 -12.80
N ASN A 17 -12.46 -24.63 -11.95
CA ASN A 17 -12.49 -25.34 -10.66
C ASN A 17 -11.50 -24.82 -9.59
N THR A 18 -11.07 -23.56 -9.66
CA THR A 18 -10.29 -22.93 -8.58
C THR A 18 -11.07 -22.97 -7.26
N ALA A 19 -10.56 -23.71 -6.27
CA ALA A 19 -11.21 -23.86 -4.96
C ALA A 19 -10.85 -22.73 -3.97
N ALA A 20 -9.70 -22.08 -4.15
CA ALA A 20 -9.24 -20.95 -3.33
C ALA A 20 -8.20 -20.11 -4.09
N VAL A 21 -8.15 -18.81 -3.78
CA VAL A 21 -7.12 -17.87 -4.24
C VAL A 21 -6.49 -17.20 -3.02
N PHE A 22 -5.17 -17.10 -2.99
CA PHE A 22 -4.41 -16.50 -1.90
C PHE A 22 -3.64 -15.28 -2.41
N LEU A 23 -3.90 -14.10 -1.84
CA LEU A 23 -3.11 -12.89 -2.06
C LEU A 23 -2.09 -12.76 -0.93
N THR A 24 -0.79 -12.70 -1.25
CA THR A 24 0.28 -12.53 -0.26
C THR A 24 0.53 -11.05 0.08
N LEU A 25 0.90 -10.83 1.35
CA LEU A 25 0.75 -9.62 2.17
C LEU A 25 1.10 -8.26 1.56
N GLY A 26 0.19 -7.30 1.76
CA GLY A 26 0.59 -5.90 1.95
C GLY A 26 0.19 -4.89 0.89
N ALA A 27 -0.83 -5.12 0.06
CA ALA A 27 -1.25 -4.21 -1.02
C ALA A 27 -1.53 -2.73 -0.60
N ALA A 28 -1.37 -2.41 0.69
CA ALA A 28 -1.17 -1.09 1.25
C ALA A 28 -0.06 -0.31 0.54
N LEU A 29 -0.46 0.78 -0.09
CA LEU A 29 0.43 1.82 -0.57
C LEU A 29 0.72 2.81 0.57
N VAL A 30 1.94 2.78 1.10
CA VAL A 30 2.37 3.67 2.17
C VAL A 30 3.31 4.73 1.62
N ALA A 31 2.89 5.99 1.67
CA ALA A 31 3.69 7.13 1.24
C ALA A 31 4.56 7.65 2.39
N LEU A 32 5.81 7.99 2.10
CA LEU A 32 6.74 8.66 3.02
C LEU A 32 7.11 10.01 2.42
N TYR A 33 7.01 11.09 3.20
CA TYR A 33 7.20 12.45 2.72
C TYR A 33 7.94 13.32 3.76
N ALA A 34 8.66 14.32 3.27
CA ALA A 34 9.35 15.29 4.13
C ALA A 34 8.34 16.29 4.71
N THR A 35 8.55 16.71 5.96
CA THR A 35 7.61 17.63 6.64
C THR A 35 7.95 19.10 6.47
N GLY A 36 9.09 19.40 5.83
CA GLY A 36 9.68 20.75 5.78
C GLY A 36 10.39 21.16 7.08
N GLY A 37 10.24 20.40 8.16
CA GLY A 37 10.92 20.61 9.44
C GLY A 37 12.32 19.99 9.48
N THR A 38 13.06 20.35 10.52
CA THR A 38 14.36 19.76 10.85
C THR A 38 14.42 19.33 12.31
N THR A 39 15.23 18.31 12.58
CA THR A 39 15.63 17.88 13.92
C THR A 39 16.55 18.91 14.58
N GLU A 40 16.82 18.75 15.87
CA GLU A 40 17.79 19.58 16.63
C GLU A 40 19.21 19.62 16.00
N TYR A 41 19.55 18.63 15.17
CA TYR A 41 20.84 18.56 14.44
C TYR A 41 20.74 19.07 13.00
N GLY A 42 19.70 19.82 12.65
CA GLY A 42 19.50 20.37 11.29
C GLY A 42 19.17 19.32 10.21
N ARG A 43 18.88 18.07 10.59
CA ARG A 43 18.50 17.02 9.62
C ARG A 43 17.00 17.07 9.30
N PRO A 44 16.57 16.86 8.05
CA PRO A 44 15.15 16.85 7.69
C PRO A 44 14.34 15.81 8.46
N THR A 45 13.08 16.14 8.77
CA THR A 45 12.11 15.23 9.38
C THR A 45 11.07 14.74 8.36
N PHE A 46 10.51 13.56 8.61
CA PHE A 46 9.62 12.85 7.70
C PHE A 46 8.35 12.37 8.40
N HIS A 47 7.30 12.16 7.61
CA HIS A 47 6.06 11.48 7.99
C HIS A 47 5.79 10.31 7.04
N TRP A 48 4.89 9.42 7.44
CA TRP A 48 4.29 8.42 6.56
C TRP A 48 2.77 8.41 6.69
N VAL A 49 2.09 7.99 5.62
CA VAL A 49 0.64 7.77 5.57
C VAL A 49 0.33 6.57 4.68
N CYS A 50 -0.56 5.70 5.12
CA CYS A 50 -1.13 4.62 4.32
C CYS A 50 -2.31 5.17 3.51
N LEU A 51 -2.22 5.07 2.19
CA LEU A 51 -3.25 5.55 1.27
C LEU A 51 -4.45 4.59 1.16
N GLY A 52 -4.33 3.39 1.73
CA GLY A 52 -5.44 2.43 1.83
C GLY A 52 -6.30 2.67 3.07
N CYS A 53 -5.71 2.59 4.27
CA CYS A 53 -6.46 2.67 5.53
C CYS A 53 -6.44 4.04 6.22
N GLY A 54 -5.61 4.98 5.74
CA GLY A 54 -5.47 6.32 6.33
C GLY A 54 -4.59 6.39 7.58
N ASP A 55 -4.06 5.26 8.07
CA ASP A 55 -3.12 5.24 9.19
C ASP A 55 -1.85 6.03 8.85
N ARG A 56 -1.24 6.68 9.84
CA ARG A 56 -0.16 7.63 9.62
C ARG A 56 0.70 7.83 10.86
N SER A 57 1.92 8.31 10.64
CA SER A 57 2.77 8.78 11.74
C SER A 57 2.14 9.97 12.47
N HIS A 58 2.07 9.89 13.80
CA HIS A 58 1.61 11.00 14.66
C HIS A 58 2.66 12.11 14.85
N TYR A 59 3.94 11.75 14.79
CA TYR A 59 5.05 12.69 15.01
C TYR A 59 6.07 12.61 13.88
N PRO A 60 6.68 13.75 13.50
CA PRO A 60 7.74 13.77 12.51
C PRO A 60 9.03 13.20 13.11
N ASP A 61 9.77 12.42 12.34
CA ASP A 61 11.00 11.76 12.84
C ASP A 61 12.06 11.63 11.74
N LYS A 62 13.26 11.17 12.11
CA LYS A 62 14.36 10.85 11.21
C LYS A 62 13.89 9.83 10.17
N ARG A 63 14.36 10.00 8.92
CA ARG A 63 13.99 9.16 7.77
C ARG A 63 14.05 7.66 8.07
N ALA A 64 15.10 7.20 8.73
CA ALA A 64 15.31 5.78 9.03
C ALA A 64 14.19 5.21 9.91
N THR A 65 13.81 5.92 10.98
CA THR A 65 12.75 5.53 11.90
C THR A 65 11.39 5.49 11.19
N VAL A 66 11.07 6.55 10.44
CA VAL A 66 9.80 6.68 9.71
C VAL A 66 9.68 5.59 8.64
N ARG A 67 10.77 5.31 7.91
CA ARG A 67 10.82 4.23 6.92
C ARG A 67 10.59 2.86 7.55
N GLY A 68 11.21 2.58 8.70
CA GLY A 68 11.02 1.31 9.41
C GLY A 68 9.55 1.10 9.81
N ARG A 69 8.91 2.13 10.37
CA ARG A 69 7.48 2.09 10.74
C ARG A 69 6.56 1.92 9.51
N ALA A 70 6.82 2.68 8.44
CA ALA A 70 6.07 2.59 7.20
C ALA A 70 6.16 1.18 6.58
N ASN A 71 7.37 0.61 6.54
CA ASN A 71 7.58 -0.76 6.06
C ASN A 71 6.89 -1.81 6.94
N GLY A 72 6.92 -1.63 8.27
CA GLY A 72 6.19 -2.50 9.19
C GLY A 72 4.69 -2.48 8.91
N HIS A 73 4.11 -1.29 8.79
CA HIS A 73 2.70 -1.14 8.45
C HIS A 73 2.36 -1.75 7.09
N ALA A 74 3.17 -1.50 6.05
CA ALA A 74 2.97 -2.07 4.72
C ALA A 74 3.01 -3.61 4.72
N GLY A 75 3.81 -4.22 5.59
CA GLY A 75 3.90 -5.68 5.72
C GLY A 75 2.65 -6.34 6.30
N GLU A 76 1.81 -5.61 7.03
CA GLU A 76 0.63 -6.14 7.72
C GLU A 76 -0.69 -5.64 7.09
N CYS A 77 -0.68 -4.42 6.57
CA CYS A 77 -1.88 -3.74 6.11
C CYS A 77 -2.40 -4.32 4.80
N ARG A 78 -3.69 -4.69 4.80
CA ARG A 78 -4.38 -5.28 3.64
C ARG A 78 -5.26 -4.27 2.89
N ALA A 79 -5.19 -2.99 3.26
CA ALA A 79 -6.02 -1.96 2.64
C ALA A 79 -5.46 -1.58 1.26
N ILE A 80 -6.19 -1.92 0.21
CA ILE A 80 -5.87 -1.54 -1.17
C ILE A 80 -6.35 -0.09 -1.36
N PRO A 81 -5.48 0.85 -1.78
CA PRO A 81 -5.92 2.20 -2.13
C PRO A 81 -6.93 2.14 -3.27
N LEU A 82 -8.05 2.86 -3.13
CA LEU A 82 -8.97 3.08 -4.24
C LEU A 82 -8.28 3.93 -5.32
N PRO A 83 -8.40 3.58 -6.62
CA PRO A 83 -7.94 4.43 -7.71
C PRO A 83 -8.56 5.82 -7.57
N THR A 84 -7.75 6.86 -7.68
CA THR A 84 -8.18 8.27 -7.61
C THR A 84 -9.12 8.71 -8.75
N SER A 85 -9.60 7.80 -9.59
CA SER A 85 -10.37 8.08 -10.81
C SER A 85 -11.89 7.87 -10.72
N VAL A 86 -12.49 7.88 -9.52
CA VAL A 86 -13.97 7.87 -9.38
C VAL A 86 -14.52 9.17 -8.79
N TYR A 87 -13.67 10.19 -8.60
CA TYR A 87 -14.07 11.49 -8.03
C TYR A 87 -13.84 12.66 -9.00
N GLU A 88 -14.26 12.54 -10.26
CA GLU A 88 -14.68 13.72 -11.01
C GLU A 88 -16.13 14.05 -10.57
N GLY A 89 -16.31 15.07 -9.75
CA GLY A 89 -17.59 15.78 -9.70
C GLY A 89 -18.30 16.01 -8.36
N VAL A 90 -17.71 15.77 -7.18
CA VAL A 90 -18.36 16.15 -5.91
C VAL A 90 -17.48 17.09 -5.08
N PRO A 91 -17.82 18.39 -4.96
CA PRO A 91 -17.11 19.34 -4.09
C PRO A 91 -17.47 19.08 -2.62
N ARG A 92 -16.48 19.33 -1.74
CA ARG A 92 -16.62 19.28 -0.28
C ARG A 92 -17.48 20.41 0.26
#